data_AF-A0A0F0DVZ2-F1
#
_entry.id   AF-A0A0F0DVZ2-F1
#
_cell.length_a   1.000
_cell.length_b   1.000
_cell.length_c   1.000
_cell.angle_alpha   90.00
_cell.angle_beta   90.00
_cell.angle_gamma   90.00
#
_symmetry.space_group_name_H-M   'P 1'
#
loop_
_entity.id
_entity.type
_entity.pdbx_description
1 polymer ?
#
loop_
_entity_poly.entity_id
_entity_poly.type
_entity_poly.pdbx_seq_one_letter_code
_entity_poly.pdbx_strand_id
1 'polypeptide(L)' 'MESKTARLTVLIDPVKKKSFEKLCAAQDQTPSQVVRQLIRDYLEQHGVSYATRPKVGTATLTQKRNP' A
#
# COMPACT_ATOMS: atom_id res chain seq x y z
N MET A 1 -11.08 -17.16 -10.39
CA MET A 1 -12.09 -16.31 -9.73
C MET A 1 -11.75 -16.33 -8.25
N GLU A 2 -11.25 -15.22 -7.68
CA GLU A 2 -11.19 -15.00 -6.23
C GLU A 2 -10.87 -13.52 -6.00
N SER A 3 -11.90 -12.77 -5.66
CA SER A 3 -11.85 -11.34 -5.40
C SER A 3 -11.12 -11.10 -4.08
N LYS A 4 -9.77 -11.02 -4.10
CA LYS A 4 -8.90 -10.70 -2.94
C LYS A 4 -9.05 -9.26 -2.43
N THR A 5 -10.25 -8.69 -2.53
CA THR A 5 -10.54 -7.31 -2.17
C THR A 5 -11.57 -7.27 -1.05
N ALA A 6 -11.12 -6.92 0.15
CA ALA A 6 -12.00 -6.58 1.28
C ALA A 6 -12.17 -5.06 1.36
N ARG A 7 -13.34 -4.59 1.82
CA ARG A 7 -13.61 -3.18 2.07
C ARG A 7 -13.30 -2.85 3.53
N LEU A 8 -12.39 -1.90 3.75
CA LEU A 8 -12.12 -1.33 5.07
C LEU A 8 -12.91 -0.02 5.20
N THR A 9 -13.79 0.08 6.19
CA THR A 9 -14.54 1.30 6.53
C THR A 9 -14.03 1.83 7.86
N VAL A 10 -13.60 3.09 7.89
CA VAL A 10 -13.09 3.75 9.10
C VAL A 10 -13.86 5.05 9.29
N LEU A 11 -14.33 5.29 10.51
CA LEU A 11 -14.90 6.59 10.90
C LEU A 11 -13.76 7.55 11.21
N ILE A 12 -13.76 8.71 10.57
CA ILE A 12 -12.78 9.77 10.77
C ILE A 12 -13.52 11.10 10.90
N ASP A 13 -12.99 11.97 11.75
CA ASP A 13 -13.46 13.34 11.89
C ASP A 13 -13.48 14.08 10.53
N PRO A 14 -14.53 14.84 10.21
CA PRO A 14 -14.67 15.51 8.91
C PRO A 14 -13.59 16.56 8.63
N VAL A 15 -13.02 17.21 9.65
CA VAL A 15 -11.93 18.17 9.48
C VAL A 15 -10.65 17.43 9.11
N LYS A 16 -10.35 16.33 9.81
CA LYS A 16 -9.18 15.49 9.49
C LYS A 16 -9.29 14.88 8.10
N LYS A 17 -10.48 14.40 7.70
CA LYS A 17 -10.74 13.86 6.36
C LYS A 17 -10.37 14.89 5.27
N LYS A 18 -10.86 16.13 5.40
CA LYS A 18 -10.57 17.21 4.45
C LYS A 18 -9.07 17.52 4.35
N SER A 19 -8.38 17.61 5.49
CA SER A 19 -6.94 17.87 5.51
C SER A 19 -6.16 16.72 4.87
N PHE A 20 -6.54 15.48 5.13
CA PHE A 20 -5.93 14.29 4.52
C PHE A 20 -6.14 14.24 3.01
N GLU A 21 -7.37 14.50 2.53
CA GLU A 21 -7.68 14.54 1.11
C GLU A 21 -6.89 15.63 0.37
N LYS A 22 -6.77 16.82 0.97
CA LYS A 22 -5.96 17.92 0.41
C LYS A 22 -4.47 17.55 0.34
N LEU A 23 -3.94 16.93 1.38
CA LEU A 23 -2.54 16.49 1.42
C LEU A 23 -2.25 15.42 0.37
N CYS A 24 -3.17 14.47 0.18
CA CYS A 24 -3.06 13.44 -0.84
C CYS A 24 -3.10 14.06 -2.25
N ALA A 25 -4.04 14.99 -2.48
CA ALA A 25 -4.17 15.68 -3.77
C ALA A 25 -2.94 16.53 -4.12
N ALA A 26 -2.30 17.16 -3.12
CA ALA A 26 -1.07 17.92 -3.32
C ALA A 26 0.15 17.05 -3.70
N GLN A 27 0.07 15.73 -3.52
CA GLN A 27 1.12 14.77 -3.84
C GLN A 27 0.73 13.85 -5.01
N ASP A 28 -0.34 14.18 -5.76
CA ASP A 28 -0.88 13.36 -6.85
C ASP A 28 -1.23 11.92 -6.43
N GLN A 29 -1.61 11.75 -5.16
CA GLN A 29 -1.98 10.45 -4.59
C GLN A 29 -3.46 10.41 -4.22
N THR A 30 -4.06 9.23 -4.32
CA THR A 30 -5.39 9.00 -3.78
C THR A 30 -5.32 8.57 -2.31
N PRO A 31 -6.29 8.97 -1.48
CA PRO A 31 -6.37 8.56 -0.07
C PRO A 31 -6.24 7.03 0.11
N SER A 32 -6.87 6.28 -0.80
CA SER A 32 -6.86 4.81 -0.79
C SER A 32 -5.49 4.21 -1.11
N GLN A 33 -4.62 4.90 -1.86
CA GLN A 33 -3.24 4.44 -2.10
C GLN A 33 -2.39 4.65 -0.85
N VAL A 34 -2.50 5.84 -0.23
CA VAL A 34 -1.77 6.19 1.00
C VAL A 34 -2.14 5.27 2.15
N VAL A 35 -3.43 5.03 2.38
CA VAL A 35 -3.91 4.11 3.44
C VAL A 35 -3.39 2.69 3.21
N ARG A 36 -3.35 2.21 1.96
CA ARG A 36 -2.81 0.88 1.66
C ARG A 36 -1.31 0.80 1.94
N GLN A 37 -0.54 1.84 1.63
CA GLN A 37 0.88 1.89 1.94
C GLN A 37 1.10 1.89 3.45
N LEU A 38 0.34 2.73 4.18
CA LEU A 38 0.40 2.83 5.64
C LEU A 38 0.08 1.50 6.32
N ILE A 39 -0.91 0.75 5.83
CA ILE A 39 -1.21 -0.61 6.34
C ILE A 39 -0.03 -1.55 6.13
N ARG A 40 0.61 -1.53 4.94
CA ARG A 40 1.77 -2.38 4.67
C ARG A 40 2.94 -2.05 5.59
N ASP A 41 3.31 -0.78 5.67
CA ASP A 41 4.42 -0.32 6.49
C ASP A 41 4.19 -0.65 7.97
N TYR A 42 2.95 -0.50 8.45
CA TYR A 42 2.58 -0.85 9.82
C TYR A 42 2.70 -2.35 10.09
N LEU A 43 2.22 -3.20 9.18
CA LEU A 43 2.39 -4.66 9.31
C LEU A 43 3.87 -5.07 9.29
N GLU A 44 4.68 -4.43 8.45
CA GLU A 44 6.12 -4.67 8.37
C GLU A 44 6.86 -4.25 9.64
N GLN A 45 6.54 -3.08 10.19
CA GLN A 45 7.11 -2.60 11.46
C GLN A 45 6.81 -3.53 12.64
N HIS A 46 5.63 -4.17 12.62
CA HIS A 46 5.20 -5.11 13.66
C HIS A 46 5.58 -6.58 13.34
N GLY A 47 6.31 -6.85 12.26
CA GLY A 47 6.78 -8.19 11.90
C GLY A 47 5.65 -9.16 11.46
N VAL A 48 4.49 -8.63 11.09
CA VAL A 48 3.33 -9.44 10.68
C VAL A 48 3.47 -9.84 9.22
N SER A 49 3.70 -11.13 8.97
CA SER A 49 3.72 -11.68 7.62
C SER A 49 2.31 -12.01 7.14
N TYR A 50 1.97 -11.61 5.90
CA TYR A 50 0.69 -11.92 5.27
C TYR A 50 0.89 -12.50 3.87
N ALA A 51 0.07 -13.48 3.51
CA ALA A 51 0.24 -14.33 2.32
C ALA A 51 0.20 -13.57 0.98
N THR A 52 -0.35 -12.35 0.96
CA THR A 52 -0.48 -11.51 -0.24
C THR A 52 0.57 -10.41 -0.34
N ARG A 53 1.64 -10.44 0.48
CA ARG A 53 2.74 -9.46 0.40
C ARG A 53 3.27 -9.42 -1.03
N PRO A 54 3.09 -8.31 -1.77
CA PRO A 54 3.68 -8.22 -3.09
C PRO A 54 5.20 -8.23 -2.90
N LYS A 55 5.90 -9.16 -3.57
CA LYS A 55 7.36 -9.16 -3.66
C LYS A 55 7.80 -7.96 -4.50
N VAL A 56 7.68 -6.75 -3.97
CA VAL A 56 8.23 -5.56 -4.61
C VAL A 56 9.73 -5.63 -4.40
N GLY A 57 10.46 -6.03 -5.45
CA GLY A 57 11.89 -5.79 -5.57
C GLY A 57 12.87 -6.91 -5.17
N THR A 58 12.70 -8.14 -5.67
CA THR A 58 13.89 -8.87 -6.15
C THR A 58 13.91 -8.73 -7.67
N ALA A 59 14.51 -7.65 -8.16
CA ALA A 59 15.03 -7.61 -9.49
C ALA A 59 16.20 -8.61 -9.55
N THR A 60 15.90 -9.90 -9.71
CA THR A 60 16.89 -10.87 -10.12
C THR A 60 17.17 -10.56 -11.59
N LEU A 61 18.22 -9.79 -11.81
CA LEU A 61 18.85 -9.59 -13.11
C LEU A 61 19.13 -10.98 -13.71
N THR A 62 18.22 -11.44 -14.57
CA THR A 62 18.53 -12.47 -15.55
C THR A 62 19.40 -11.84 -16.62
N GLN A 63 20.72 -11.80 -16.36
CA GLN A 63 21.69 -11.60 -17.44
C GLN A 63 22.26 -12.96 -17.79
N LYS A 64 21.55 -13.64 -18.70
CA LYS A 64 22.17 -14.60 -19.61
C LYS A 64 23.32 -13.89 -20.33
N ARG A 65 24.56 -14.27 -20.03
CA ARG A 65 25.67 -14.25 -20.99
C ARG A 65 26.67 -15.35 -20.64
N ASN A 66 26.42 -16.52 -21.22
CA ASN A 66 27.42 -17.52 -21.63
C ASN A 66 27.61 -17.30 -23.16
N PRO A 67 28.64 -17.80 -23.86
CA PRO A 67 29.62 -18.86 -23.54
C PRO A 67 30.96 -18.41 -22.96
#